data_AF-A0A381XYX2-F1
#
_entry.id   AF-A0A381XYX2-F1
#
_cell.length_a   1.000
_cell.length_b   1.000
_cell.length_c   1.000
_cell.angle_alpha   90.00
_cell.angle_beta   90.00
_cell.angle_gamma   90.00
#
_symmetry.space_group_name_H-M   'P 1'
#
loop_
_entity.id
_entity.type
_entity.pdbx_description
1 polymer ?
#
loop_
_entity_poly.entity_id
_entity_poly.type
_entity_poly.pdbx_seq_one_letter_code
_entity_poly.pdbx_strand_id
1 'polypeptide(L)'
;MDRLAMLFNNIYSKMHFTLILAILIIMSCEEQVDDLWDTDDGTDQISPLVGDWYADSIQSFSGCVNSADSTSDLMFNRSLVDYNLWLLSDGSFQMVLNQNIVLQDECESFYGTWDNSTGCSDSYYSYFDYSPLEFCNVYYEHDQYNIETTECSQDITIEGTWLTNESSSSVTLSMDSLCVNSFGNPSYLTDSETCQSLEDGNWNATLERTFTYNIDATTGSISLDGQWFDSSSSCVKFYLSIE
;
A
#
# COMPACT_ATOMS: atom_id res chain seq x y z
N MET A 1 -26.24 -6.57 -13.33
CA MET A 1 -26.43 -7.85 -12.61
C MET A 1 -25.09 -8.54 -12.64
N ASP A 2 -24.30 -8.15 -11.66
CA ASP A 2 -22.88 -7.86 -11.84
C ASP A 2 -22.03 -9.04 -11.39
N ARG A 3 -20.86 -9.20 -12.01
CA ARG A 3 -19.99 -10.35 -11.74
C ARG A 3 -19.57 -10.41 -10.27
N LEU A 4 -19.44 -9.26 -9.61
CA LEU A 4 -19.18 -9.12 -8.19
C LEU A 4 -20.36 -9.60 -7.33
N ALA A 5 -21.59 -9.17 -7.65
CA ALA A 5 -22.81 -9.63 -6.97
C ALA A 5 -23.05 -11.15 -7.15
N MET A 6 -22.68 -11.70 -8.31
CA MET A 6 -22.84 -13.14 -8.60
C MET A 6 -21.80 -14.01 -7.86
N LEU A 7 -20.60 -13.47 -7.58
CA LEU A 7 -19.57 -14.11 -6.75
C LEU A 7 -19.97 -14.12 -5.27
N PHE A 8 -20.53 -13.03 -4.77
CA PHE A 8 -21.02 -12.92 -3.39
C PHE A 8 -22.07 -14.00 -3.07
N ASN A 9 -23.04 -14.18 -3.95
CA ASN A 9 -24.04 -15.25 -3.82
C ASN A 9 -23.41 -16.66 -3.82
N ASN A 10 -22.31 -16.89 -4.54
CA ASN A 10 -21.65 -18.20 -4.59
C ASN A 10 -20.77 -18.48 -3.37
N ILE A 11 -20.14 -17.46 -2.79
CA ILE A 11 -19.33 -17.59 -1.57
C ILE A 11 -20.23 -17.87 -0.36
N TYR A 12 -21.34 -17.14 -0.20
CA TYR A 12 -22.33 -17.39 0.85
C TYR A 12 -23.06 -18.73 0.67
N SER A 13 -23.39 -19.12 -0.56
CA SER A 13 -24.00 -20.43 -0.86
C SER A 13 -23.11 -21.61 -0.46
N LYS A 14 -21.78 -21.47 -0.53
CA LYS A 14 -20.83 -22.51 -0.09
C LYS A 14 -20.59 -22.54 1.42
N MET A 15 -20.87 -21.46 2.15
CA MET A 15 -20.76 -21.44 3.62
C MET A 15 -22.00 -21.98 4.35
N HIS A 16 -23.10 -22.25 3.64
CA HIS A 16 -24.32 -22.82 4.21
C HIS A 16 -24.46 -24.32 3.94
N PHE A 17 -23.64 -25.15 4.58
CA PHE A 17 -24.00 -26.57 4.78
C PHE A 17 -23.41 -27.20 6.04
N THR A 18 -23.40 -26.49 7.17
CA THR A 18 -23.14 -27.13 8.48
C THR A 18 -23.74 -26.35 9.65
N LEU A 19 -25.08 -26.23 9.73
CA LEU A 19 -25.82 -26.20 11.01
C LEU A 19 -27.35 -26.17 10.79
N ILE A 20 -27.97 -27.30 10.45
CA ILE A 20 -29.44 -27.44 10.56
C ILE A 20 -29.71 -28.69 11.38
N LEU A 21 -29.71 -28.57 12.73
CA LEU A 21 -30.50 -29.44 13.63
C LEU A 21 -30.38 -29.08 15.13
N ALA A 22 -30.68 -27.85 15.59
CA ALA A 22 -30.72 -27.64 17.06
C ALA A 22 -31.57 -26.50 17.63
N ILE A 23 -32.34 -25.73 16.85
CA ILE A 23 -33.11 -24.61 17.42
C ILE A 23 -34.54 -24.61 16.86
N LEU A 24 -35.35 -25.56 17.33
CA LEU A 24 -36.78 -25.67 17.04
C LEU A 24 -37.65 -25.41 18.28
N ILE A 25 -37.14 -24.71 19.30
CA ILE A 25 -37.87 -24.52 20.56
C ILE A 25 -37.66 -23.12 21.16
N ILE A 26 -37.98 -22.04 20.46
CA ILE A 26 -38.36 -20.75 21.10
C ILE A 26 -39.32 -19.96 20.18
N MET A 27 -40.53 -20.47 19.94
CA MET A 27 -41.62 -19.67 19.37
C MET A 27 -42.18 -18.72 20.44
N SER A 28 -41.71 -17.46 20.49
CA SER A 28 -42.53 -16.31 20.95
C SER A 28 -41.92 -14.92 20.65
N CYS A 29 -41.15 -14.75 19.57
CA CYS A 29 -40.64 -13.45 19.10
C CYS A 29 -40.57 -13.34 17.56
N GLU A 30 -41.19 -14.27 16.83
CA GLU A 30 -40.97 -14.46 15.38
C GLU A 30 -41.51 -13.30 14.53
N GLU A 31 -42.57 -12.61 14.96
CA GLU A 31 -43.20 -11.54 14.15
C GLU A 31 -42.50 -10.17 14.25
N GLN A 32 -41.42 -10.04 15.04
CA GLN A 32 -40.57 -8.83 15.05
C GLN A 32 -39.13 -9.10 14.65
N VAL A 33 -38.75 -10.38 14.50
CA VAL A 33 -37.44 -10.75 13.97
C VAL A 33 -37.51 -10.79 12.44
N ASP A 34 -38.63 -11.24 11.85
CA ASP A 34 -38.79 -11.15 10.39
C ASP A 34 -38.74 -9.71 9.87
N ASP A 35 -39.30 -8.71 10.58
CA ASP A 35 -39.16 -7.27 10.20
C ASP A 35 -37.73 -6.69 10.39
N LEU A 36 -36.84 -7.44 11.05
CA LEU A 36 -35.42 -7.08 11.27
C LEU A 36 -34.47 -7.80 10.29
N TRP A 37 -34.96 -8.82 9.58
CA TRP A 37 -34.26 -9.49 8.47
C TRP A 37 -34.89 -9.19 7.10
N ASP A 38 -36.12 -8.69 7.09
CA ASP A 38 -36.78 -8.00 5.98
C ASP A 38 -36.50 -6.49 6.08
N THR A 39 -35.29 -6.14 6.54
CA THR A 39 -34.65 -4.97 5.97
C THR A 39 -34.52 -5.25 4.49
N ASP A 40 -35.46 -4.68 3.75
CA ASP A 40 -35.23 -4.06 2.44
C ASP A 40 -34.06 -3.07 2.65
N ASP A 41 -32.87 -3.62 2.92
CA ASP A 41 -31.62 -2.90 3.04
C ASP A 41 -31.47 -2.25 1.69
N GLY A 42 -31.58 -0.92 1.70
CA GLY A 42 -31.33 -0.11 0.53
C GLY A 42 -30.07 -0.63 -0.16
N THR A 43 -30.14 -0.68 -1.48
CA THR A 43 -29.16 -1.23 -2.41
C THR A 43 -27.79 -0.52 -2.41
N ASP A 44 -27.29 -0.07 -1.26
CA ASP A 44 -25.90 0.32 -1.08
C ASP A 44 -25.10 -0.97 -0.86
N GLN A 45 -24.99 -1.77 -1.92
CA GLN A 45 -24.06 -2.90 -1.96
C GLN A 45 -22.66 -2.37 -1.66
N ILE A 46 -22.17 -2.62 -0.44
CA ILE A 46 -20.79 -2.31 -0.07
C ILE A 46 -19.89 -3.05 -1.05
N SER A 47 -19.03 -2.30 -1.74
CA SER A 47 -18.12 -2.87 -2.72
C SER A 47 -17.24 -3.94 -2.05
N PRO A 48 -17.03 -5.11 -2.68
CA PRO A 48 -16.16 -6.17 -2.16
C PRO A 48 -14.67 -5.79 -2.14
N LEU A 49 -14.35 -4.58 -2.61
CA LEU A 49 -13.02 -4.00 -2.56
C LEU A 49 -12.78 -3.19 -1.27
N VAL A 50 -13.84 -2.90 -0.51
CA VAL A 50 -13.73 -2.27 0.82
C VAL A 50 -13.04 -3.22 1.77
N GLY A 51 -12.09 -2.71 2.54
CA GLY A 51 -11.35 -3.46 3.55
C GLY A 51 -9.86 -3.15 3.57
N ASP A 52 -9.15 -4.02 4.29
CA ASP A 52 -7.74 -3.90 4.59
C ASP A 52 -6.93 -4.65 3.53
N TRP A 53 -6.04 -3.95 2.86
CA TRP A 53 -5.18 -4.48 1.81
C TRP A 53 -3.78 -4.62 2.39
N TYR A 54 -3.40 -5.87 2.61
CA TYR A 54 -2.11 -6.24 3.13
C TYR A 54 -1.17 -6.70 2.02
N ALA A 55 0.01 -7.02 2.50
CA ALA A 55 1.16 -6.38 1.97
C ALA A 55 2.39 -7.27 1.85
N ASP A 56 2.23 -8.50 2.31
CA ASP A 56 3.31 -9.44 2.66
C ASP A 56 4.13 -9.93 1.43
N SER A 57 3.87 -9.36 0.26
CA SER A 57 4.68 -9.56 -0.95
C SER A 57 4.45 -8.45 -1.98
N ILE A 58 4.85 -7.19 -1.75
CA ILE A 58 4.99 -6.28 -2.91
C ILE A 58 6.11 -6.83 -3.79
N GLN A 59 5.73 -7.30 -4.95
CA GLN A 59 6.68 -7.64 -5.99
C GLN A 59 6.82 -6.45 -6.93
N SER A 60 8.06 -6.06 -7.22
CA SER A 60 8.35 -5.16 -8.32
C SER A 60 8.51 -5.96 -9.61
N PHE A 61 7.96 -5.43 -10.70
CA PHE A 61 8.08 -5.99 -12.05
C PHE A 61 8.71 -4.94 -12.96
N SER A 62 9.69 -5.32 -13.78
CA SER A 62 10.34 -4.38 -14.71
C SER A 62 9.40 -4.04 -15.86
N GLY A 63 8.73 -2.88 -15.76
CA GLY A 63 7.57 -2.57 -16.61
C GLY A 63 6.39 -3.46 -16.20
N CYS A 64 5.15 -2.98 -16.33
CA CYS A 64 3.96 -3.69 -15.80
C CYS A 64 3.57 -4.93 -16.61
N VAL A 65 4.54 -5.76 -16.93
CA VAL A 65 4.43 -7.11 -17.44
C VAL A 65 4.56 -8.01 -16.23
N ASN A 66 3.43 -8.59 -15.81
CA ASN A 66 3.40 -9.60 -14.75
C ASN A 66 4.02 -10.90 -15.31
N SER A 67 5.34 -10.95 -15.39
CA SER A 67 6.09 -12.18 -15.64
C SER A 67 6.35 -12.89 -14.32
N ALA A 68 6.28 -14.22 -14.31
CA ALA A 68 6.65 -15.05 -13.16
C ALA A 68 8.08 -14.79 -12.65
N ASP A 69 8.92 -14.15 -13.47
CA ASP A 69 10.21 -13.61 -13.11
C ASP A 69 10.03 -12.19 -12.52
N SER A 70 9.53 -12.06 -11.29
CA SER A 70 9.76 -10.83 -10.53
C SER A 70 11.28 -10.69 -10.34
N THR A 71 11.85 -9.60 -10.83
CA THR A 71 13.31 -9.37 -10.81
C THR A 71 13.76 -8.53 -9.62
N SER A 72 12.83 -8.06 -8.77
CA SER A 72 13.11 -7.08 -7.74
C SER A 72 12.06 -7.13 -6.60
N ASP A 73 12.56 -7.11 -5.36
CA ASP A 73 11.76 -6.93 -4.15
C ASP A 73 11.58 -5.43 -3.93
N LEU A 74 10.32 -4.94 -3.98
CA LEU A 74 10.05 -3.52 -3.78
C LEU A 74 10.30 -3.11 -2.32
N MET A 75 9.99 -3.98 -1.36
CA MET A 75 10.16 -3.67 0.06
C MET A 75 11.62 -3.37 0.36
N PHE A 76 12.51 -4.24 -0.14
CA PHE A 76 13.95 -4.02 -0.07
C PHE A 76 14.39 -2.78 -0.84
N ASN A 77 13.99 -2.64 -2.11
CA ASN A 77 14.46 -1.55 -2.96
C ASN A 77 13.99 -0.16 -2.53
N ARG A 78 12.89 -0.08 -1.79
CA ARG A 78 12.30 1.16 -1.30
C ARG A 78 12.43 1.32 0.21
N SER A 79 13.19 0.44 0.87
CA SER A 79 13.39 0.45 2.32
C SER A 79 12.07 0.43 3.11
N LEU A 80 11.03 -0.19 2.56
CA LEU A 80 9.72 -0.29 3.22
C LEU A 80 9.79 -1.41 4.26
N VAL A 81 9.41 -1.08 5.50
CA VAL A 81 9.31 -2.04 6.60
C VAL A 81 7.90 -2.56 6.73
N ASP A 82 6.93 -1.64 6.69
CA ASP A 82 5.51 -1.94 6.80
C ASP A 82 4.72 -1.00 5.90
N TYR A 83 3.58 -1.48 5.43
CA TYR A 83 2.59 -0.65 4.79
C TYR A 83 1.20 -1.27 4.88
N ASN A 84 0.18 -0.42 4.89
CA ASN A 84 -1.21 -0.84 4.94
C ASN A 84 -2.07 0.11 4.11
N LEU A 85 -2.96 -0.44 3.28
CA LEU A 85 -3.93 0.32 2.49
C LEU A 85 -5.35 -0.05 2.93
N TRP A 86 -6.15 0.95 3.28
CA TRP A 86 -7.55 0.80 3.66
C TRP A 86 -8.44 1.48 2.62
N LEU A 87 -9.32 0.70 1.97
CA LEU A 87 -10.39 1.25 1.15
C LEU A 87 -11.67 1.29 1.99
N LEU A 88 -12.16 2.49 2.28
CA LEU A 88 -13.32 2.68 3.16
C LEU A 88 -14.63 2.69 2.36
N SER A 89 -15.73 2.28 3.01
CA SER A 89 -17.05 2.18 2.38
C SER A 89 -17.66 3.53 1.99
N ASP A 90 -17.14 4.63 2.52
CA ASP A 90 -17.56 6.00 2.19
C ASP A 90 -16.88 6.55 0.92
N GLY A 91 -16.00 5.75 0.27
CA GLY A 91 -15.26 6.15 -0.92
C GLY A 91 -13.94 6.86 -0.64
N SER A 92 -13.54 6.99 0.63
CA SER A 92 -12.20 7.46 1.02
C SER A 92 -11.22 6.30 1.16
N PHE A 93 -9.92 6.59 1.09
CA PHE A 93 -8.88 5.63 1.42
C PHE A 93 -7.82 6.26 2.32
N GLN A 94 -7.11 5.40 3.05
CA GLN A 94 -5.89 5.75 3.77
C GLN A 94 -4.81 4.72 3.43
N MET A 95 -3.58 5.17 3.24
CA MET A 95 -2.41 4.32 3.08
C MET A 95 -1.33 4.80 4.03
N VAL A 96 -0.77 3.89 4.84
CA VAL A 96 0.37 4.16 5.71
C VAL A 96 1.58 3.43 5.15
N LEU A 97 2.72 4.12 5.07
CA LEU A 97 4.00 3.60 4.60
C LEU A 97 5.06 3.89 5.67
N ASN A 98 5.80 2.87 6.09
CA ASN A 98 6.91 3.01 7.04
C ASN A 98 8.18 2.64 6.30
N GLN A 99 9.14 3.55 6.26
CA GLN A 99 10.44 3.31 5.62
C GLN A 99 11.55 3.37 6.66
N ASN A 100 12.50 2.45 6.57
CA ASN A 100 13.67 2.42 7.43
C ASN A 100 14.86 1.84 6.69
N ILE A 101 16.01 2.45 6.88
CA ILE A 101 17.28 1.97 6.37
C ILE A 101 18.39 2.14 7.40
N VAL A 102 19.24 1.12 7.53
CA VAL A 102 20.39 1.15 8.44
C VAL A 102 21.58 1.74 7.69
N LEU A 103 21.91 3.01 7.96
CA LEU A 103 22.92 3.74 7.17
C LEU A 103 24.32 3.14 7.26
N GLN A 104 24.65 2.51 8.39
CA GLN A 104 25.91 1.79 8.54
C GLN A 104 26.00 0.63 7.54
N ASP A 105 24.96 -0.22 7.49
CA ASP A 105 24.94 -1.40 6.63
C ASP A 105 24.95 -1.00 5.14
N GLU A 106 24.25 0.06 4.78
CA GLU A 106 24.29 0.63 3.44
C GLU A 106 25.69 1.13 3.07
N CYS A 107 26.31 1.91 3.95
CA CYS A 107 27.67 2.42 3.74
C CYS A 107 28.65 1.27 3.50
N GLU A 108 28.61 0.24 4.34
CA GLU A 108 29.51 -0.92 4.26
C GLU A 108 29.22 -1.79 3.01
N SER A 109 27.96 -1.86 2.56
CA SER A 109 27.56 -2.58 1.35
C SER A 109 28.17 -1.98 0.07
N PHE A 110 28.49 -0.68 0.09
CA PHE A 110 29.18 0.01 -1.01
C PHE A 110 30.69 0.19 -0.77
N TYR A 111 31.30 -0.66 0.07
CA TYR A 111 32.74 -0.61 0.43
C TYR A 111 33.16 0.65 1.21
N GLY A 112 32.20 1.41 1.73
CA GLY A 112 32.46 2.53 2.63
C GLY A 112 32.87 2.06 4.04
N THR A 113 33.35 3.01 4.83
CA THR A 113 33.63 2.86 6.26
C THR A 113 32.73 3.82 7.03
N TRP A 114 31.94 3.26 7.95
CA TRP A 114 31.05 4.02 8.82
C TRP A 114 31.76 4.48 10.11
N ASP A 115 31.53 5.72 10.51
CA ASP A 115 31.87 6.25 11.82
C ASP A 115 30.67 7.06 12.37
N ASN A 116 30.30 6.84 13.63
CA ASN A 116 29.11 7.48 14.21
C ASN A 116 29.22 9.01 14.33
N SER A 117 30.41 9.58 14.23
CA SER A 117 30.63 11.04 14.30
C SER A 117 30.76 11.68 12.93
N THR A 118 31.42 11.01 11.98
CA THR A 118 31.69 11.56 10.64
C THR A 118 30.81 10.97 9.53
N GLY A 119 30.06 9.91 9.82
CA GLY A 119 29.15 9.23 8.90
C GLY A 119 29.84 8.23 7.97
N CYS A 120 29.35 8.14 6.73
CA CYS A 120 29.92 7.27 5.73
C CYS A 120 31.07 7.96 5.01
N SER A 121 32.17 7.23 4.81
CA SER A 121 33.31 7.67 3.99
C SER A 121 33.78 6.55 3.08
N ASP A 122 34.09 6.87 1.83
CA ASP A 122 34.69 5.90 0.89
C ASP A 122 36.00 6.44 0.29
N SER A 123 37.04 5.61 0.39
CA SER A 123 38.36 5.87 -0.19
C SER A 123 38.46 5.58 -1.70
N TYR A 124 37.52 4.80 -2.24
CA TYR A 124 37.48 4.40 -3.64
C TYR A 124 36.61 5.33 -4.49
N TYR A 125 35.44 5.71 -4.01
CA TYR A 125 34.52 6.65 -4.66
C TYR A 125 34.31 7.91 -3.82
N SER A 126 34.95 9.01 -4.20
CA SER A 126 34.90 10.29 -3.49
C SER A 126 33.54 11.01 -3.48
N TYR A 127 32.44 10.34 -3.83
CA TYR A 127 31.09 10.88 -3.79
C TYR A 127 30.27 10.35 -2.60
N PHE A 128 30.83 9.45 -1.79
CA PHE A 128 30.20 8.88 -0.58
C PHE A 128 30.85 9.42 0.70
N ASP A 129 30.99 10.75 0.81
CA ASP A 129 31.38 11.40 2.07
C ASP A 129 30.17 12.17 2.62
N TYR A 130 29.39 11.51 3.48
CA TYR A 130 28.19 12.08 4.09
C TYR A 130 28.26 11.98 5.61
N SER A 131 28.04 13.08 6.31
CA SER A 131 27.75 13.00 7.74
C SER A 131 26.45 12.22 7.98
N PRO A 132 26.22 11.63 9.17
CA PRO A 132 25.05 10.77 9.37
C PRO A 132 23.71 11.44 9.05
N LEU A 133 23.57 12.73 9.40
CA LEU A 133 22.38 13.51 9.11
C LEU A 133 22.26 13.89 7.63
N GLU A 134 23.36 14.21 6.96
CA GLU A 134 23.32 14.47 5.51
C GLU A 134 22.96 13.19 4.75
N PHE A 135 23.49 12.04 5.17
CA PHE A 135 23.16 10.78 4.53
C PHE A 135 21.68 10.42 4.72
N CYS A 136 21.12 10.68 5.90
CA CYS A 136 19.69 10.44 6.13
C CYS A 136 18.80 11.43 5.38
N ASN A 137 19.02 12.74 5.58
CA ASN A 137 18.06 13.77 5.20
C ASN A 137 18.27 14.30 3.78
N VAL A 138 19.49 14.23 3.26
CA VAL A 138 19.83 14.73 1.92
C VAL A 138 19.90 13.58 0.93
N TYR A 139 20.59 12.49 1.27
CA TYR A 139 20.70 11.37 0.34
C TYR A 139 19.45 10.50 0.32
N TYR A 140 18.95 9.99 1.45
CA TYR A 140 17.72 9.18 1.47
C TYR A 140 16.42 10.01 1.59
N GLU A 141 16.54 11.30 1.90
CA GLU A 141 15.41 12.24 2.01
C GLU A 141 14.37 11.82 3.07
N HIS A 142 14.83 11.18 4.16
CA HIS A 142 14.02 10.81 5.33
C HIS A 142 14.18 11.85 6.45
N ASP A 143 13.36 11.82 7.51
CA ASP A 143 13.36 12.85 8.57
C ASP A 143 13.79 12.37 9.95
N GLN A 144 13.93 11.06 10.17
CA GLN A 144 14.20 10.50 11.48
C GLN A 144 15.52 9.73 11.47
N TYR A 145 16.56 10.27 12.12
CA TYR A 145 17.83 9.58 12.31
C TYR A 145 18.04 9.17 13.78
N ASN A 146 18.33 7.89 14.00
CA ASN A 146 18.70 7.34 15.30
C ASN A 146 20.21 7.08 15.38
N ILE A 147 20.90 7.82 16.24
CA ILE A 147 22.36 7.71 16.40
C ILE A 147 22.83 6.39 17.03
N GLU A 148 21.98 5.72 17.81
CA GLU A 148 22.34 4.48 18.51
C GLU A 148 22.26 3.27 17.58
N THR A 149 21.25 3.25 16.71
CA THR A 149 21.00 2.15 15.77
C THR A 149 21.48 2.44 14.35
N THR A 150 21.82 3.70 14.06
CA THR A 150 22.13 4.23 12.71
C THR A 150 20.96 4.16 11.72
N GLU A 151 19.75 3.93 12.24
CA GLU A 151 18.52 3.89 11.46
C GLU A 151 18.15 5.28 10.96
N CYS A 152 17.74 5.32 9.71
CA CYS A 152 17.18 6.47 9.03
C CYS A 152 15.80 6.08 8.54
N SER A 153 14.76 6.71 9.08
CA SER A 153 13.37 6.32 8.86
C SER A 153 12.47 7.50 8.52
N GLN A 154 11.33 7.19 7.94
CA GLN A 154 10.20 8.12 7.82
C GLN A 154 8.88 7.34 7.85
N ASP A 155 7.86 7.98 8.40
CA ASP A 155 6.50 7.47 8.41
C ASP A 155 5.61 8.40 7.60
N ILE A 156 4.86 7.84 6.66
CA ILE A 156 4.05 8.60 5.73
C ILE A 156 2.62 8.09 5.78
N THR A 157 1.68 9.01 5.86
CA THR A 157 0.25 8.73 5.69
C THR A 157 -0.26 9.45 4.45
N ILE A 158 -0.91 8.70 3.57
CA ILE A 158 -1.48 9.19 2.32
C ILE A 158 -2.98 8.96 2.39
N GLU A 159 -3.73 10.00 2.06
CA GLU A 159 -5.19 9.99 2.10
C GLU A 159 -5.74 10.41 0.75
N GLY A 160 -7.03 10.14 0.55
CA GLY A 160 -7.73 10.58 -0.65
C GLY A 160 -9.03 9.82 -0.86
N THR A 161 -9.42 9.71 -2.12
CA THR A 161 -10.66 9.04 -2.55
C THR A 161 -10.38 7.93 -3.52
N TRP A 162 -11.28 6.96 -3.62
CA TRP A 162 -11.18 5.87 -4.58
C TRP A 162 -12.47 5.64 -5.34
N LEU A 163 -12.33 5.20 -6.59
CA LEU A 163 -13.44 4.90 -7.49
C LEU A 163 -13.19 3.59 -8.22
N THR A 164 -14.23 2.77 -8.40
CA THR A 164 -14.16 1.54 -9.18
C THR A 164 -14.79 1.70 -10.55
N ASN A 165 -14.22 1.02 -11.54
CA ASN A 165 -14.81 0.83 -12.86
C ASN A 165 -14.87 -0.67 -13.16
N GLU A 166 -16.07 -1.24 -13.02
CA GLU A 166 -16.28 -2.69 -13.22
C GLU A 166 -16.10 -3.13 -14.66
N SER A 167 -16.35 -2.24 -15.64
CA SER A 167 -16.23 -2.59 -17.06
C SER A 167 -14.78 -2.88 -17.48
N SER A 168 -13.82 -2.23 -16.81
CA SER A 168 -12.38 -2.42 -16.98
C SER A 168 -11.72 -3.19 -15.85
N SER A 169 -12.49 -3.62 -14.83
CA SER A 169 -11.97 -4.25 -13.62
C SER A 169 -10.84 -3.42 -12.97
N SER A 170 -11.08 -2.12 -12.78
CA SER A 170 -10.07 -1.19 -12.26
C SER A 170 -10.53 -0.39 -11.06
N VAL A 171 -9.60 -0.03 -10.18
CA VAL A 171 -9.75 0.92 -9.08
C VAL A 171 -8.82 2.09 -9.31
N THR A 172 -9.31 3.32 -9.20
CA THR A 172 -8.49 4.52 -9.25
C THR A 172 -8.44 5.14 -7.86
N LEU A 173 -7.24 5.32 -7.32
CA LEU A 173 -6.97 6.10 -6.11
C LEU A 173 -6.59 7.50 -6.54
N SER A 174 -7.33 8.51 -6.07
CA SER A 174 -7.04 9.92 -6.26
C SER A 174 -6.56 10.47 -4.91
N MET A 175 -5.25 10.65 -4.80
CA MET A 175 -4.58 11.06 -3.57
C MET A 175 -4.68 12.57 -3.37
N ASP A 176 -4.75 12.96 -2.11
CA ASP A 176 -4.50 14.34 -1.69
C ASP A 176 -3.07 14.77 -2.05
N SER A 177 -2.79 16.07 -1.90
CA SER A 177 -1.51 16.62 -2.32
C SER A 177 -0.35 16.01 -1.54
N LEU A 178 0.65 15.50 -2.24
CA LEU A 178 1.81 14.83 -1.64
C LEU A 178 3.11 15.12 -2.40
N CYS A 179 4.22 15.04 -1.68
CA CYS A 179 5.55 15.10 -2.27
C CYS A 179 6.04 13.69 -2.64
N VAL A 180 6.55 13.55 -3.87
CA VAL A 180 7.30 12.35 -4.30
C VAL A 180 8.77 12.73 -4.36
N ASN A 181 9.60 11.97 -3.66
CA ASN A 181 11.02 12.20 -3.44
C ASN A 181 11.85 11.76 -4.67
N SER A 182 13.17 12.02 -4.68
CA SER A 182 14.05 11.72 -5.83
C SER A 182 14.13 10.24 -6.20
N PHE A 183 13.82 9.34 -5.26
CA PHE A 183 13.72 7.90 -5.49
C PHE A 183 12.35 7.48 -6.01
N GLY A 184 11.39 8.39 -6.14
CA GLY A 184 10.04 8.06 -6.57
C GLY A 184 9.18 7.44 -5.46
N ASN A 185 9.52 7.70 -4.19
CA ASN A 185 8.70 7.34 -3.03
C ASN A 185 7.94 8.56 -2.50
N PRO A 186 6.78 8.38 -1.86
CA PRO A 186 6.16 9.43 -1.07
C PRO A 186 7.14 9.94 0.00
N SER A 187 7.02 11.20 0.37
CA SER A 187 7.86 11.85 1.38
C SER A 187 7.00 12.40 2.51
N TYR A 188 7.58 12.51 3.71
CA TYR A 188 7.02 13.22 4.85
C TYR A 188 6.75 14.72 4.57
N LEU A 189 7.32 15.29 3.51
CA LEU A 189 7.14 16.70 3.15
C LEU A 189 5.71 16.99 2.68
N THR A 190 5.05 17.90 3.39
CA THR A 190 3.63 18.24 3.19
C THR A 190 3.40 19.55 2.46
N ASP A 191 4.44 20.19 1.91
CA ASP A 191 4.29 21.43 1.16
C ASP A 191 5.16 21.48 -0.12
N SER A 192 4.68 22.26 -1.09
CA SER A 192 5.30 22.34 -2.41
C SER A 192 6.66 23.02 -2.41
N GLU A 193 6.94 23.94 -1.47
CA GLU A 193 8.19 24.70 -1.46
C GLU A 193 9.33 23.82 -0.96
N THR A 194 9.10 23.09 0.14
CA THR A 194 10.06 22.13 0.68
C THR A 194 10.25 20.94 -0.24
N CYS A 195 9.18 20.43 -0.85
CA CYS A 195 9.29 19.34 -1.83
C CYS A 195 10.20 19.71 -3.02
N GLN A 196 10.09 20.95 -3.52
CA GLN A 196 10.94 21.45 -4.62
C GLN A 196 12.39 21.74 -4.22
N SER A 197 12.73 21.64 -2.94
CA SER A 197 14.10 21.76 -2.46
C SER A 197 14.90 20.45 -2.55
N LEU A 198 14.22 19.31 -2.71
CA LEU A 198 14.84 18.02 -3.01
C LEU A 198 15.39 18.02 -4.43
N GLU A 199 16.44 17.25 -4.70
CA GLU A 199 17.15 17.27 -6.00
C GLU A 199 16.22 16.97 -7.18
N ASP A 200 15.37 15.95 -7.03
CA ASP A 200 14.33 15.54 -8.00
C ASP A 200 12.94 15.44 -7.34
N GLY A 201 12.68 16.27 -6.32
CA GLY A 201 11.40 16.30 -5.64
C GLY A 201 10.27 16.80 -6.52
N ASN A 202 9.17 16.06 -6.56
CA ASN A 202 8.01 16.35 -7.37
C ASN A 202 6.75 16.52 -6.50
N TRP A 203 6.28 17.76 -6.40
CA TRP A 203 5.02 18.06 -5.74
C TRP A 203 3.83 17.72 -6.63
N ASN A 204 2.94 16.85 -6.16
CA ASN A 204 1.74 16.47 -6.87
C ASN A 204 0.52 17.06 -6.16
N ALA A 205 -0.10 18.08 -6.76
CA ALA A 205 -1.34 18.67 -6.22
C ALA A 205 -2.52 17.68 -6.24
N THR A 206 -2.50 16.75 -7.20
CA THR A 206 -3.40 15.60 -7.27
C THR A 206 -2.64 14.49 -7.98
N LEU A 207 -2.50 13.34 -7.33
CA LEU A 207 -1.86 12.17 -7.92
C LEU A 207 -2.90 11.06 -8.06
N GLU A 208 -3.11 10.59 -9.28
CA GLU A 208 -4.01 9.45 -9.53
C GLU A 208 -3.19 8.20 -9.84
N ARG A 209 -3.60 7.08 -9.24
CA ARG A 209 -3.07 5.75 -9.53
C ARG A 209 -4.20 4.79 -9.81
N THR A 210 -4.16 4.18 -10.99
CA THR A 210 -5.14 3.18 -11.40
C THR A 210 -4.56 1.79 -11.30
N PHE A 211 -5.24 0.93 -10.56
CA PHE A 211 -4.94 -0.47 -10.35
C PHE A 211 -5.96 -1.32 -11.10
N THR A 212 -5.53 -2.44 -11.64
CA THR A 212 -6.41 -3.49 -12.15
C THR A 212 -6.67 -4.46 -11.01
N TYR A 213 -7.94 -4.75 -10.70
CA TYR A 213 -8.26 -5.78 -9.72
C TYR A 213 -8.49 -7.14 -10.39
N ASN A 214 -7.99 -8.19 -9.74
CA ASN A 214 -8.16 -9.57 -10.17
C ASN A 214 -8.79 -10.39 -9.04
N ILE A 215 -9.68 -11.31 -9.38
CA ILE A 215 -10.31 -12.24 -8.43
C ILE A 215 -9.96 -13.65 -8.86
N ASP A 216 -9.25 -14.38 -7.98
CA ASP A 216 -8.97 -15.80 -8.19
C ASP A 216 -10.27 -16.60 -8.06
N ALA A 217 -10.70 -17.25 -9.14
CA ALA A 217 -11.95 -18.00 -9.16
C ALA A 217 -11.94 -19.27 -8.29
N THR A 218 -10.75 -19.75 -7.90
CA THR A 218 -10.53 -20.96 -7.10
C THR A 218 -10.51 -20.63 -5.61
N THR A 219 -9.76 -19.59 -5.24
CA THR A 219 -9.56 -19.21 -3.82
C THR A 219 -10.46 -18.08 -3.36
N GLY A 220 -11.04 -17.30 -4.28
CA GLY A 220 -11.76 -16.07 -3.96
C GLY A 220 -10.86 -14.89 -3.60
N SER A 221 -9.53 -15.06 -3.67
CA SER A 221 -8.57 -14.00 -3.31
C SER A 221 -8.65 -12.84 -4.30
N ILE A 222 -8.61 -11.62 -3.77
CA ILE A 222 -8.63 -10.39 -4.57
C ILE A 222 -7.26 -9.73 -4.51
N SER A 223 -6.75 -9.27 -5.66
CA SER A 223 -5.52 -8.49 -5.74
C SER A 223 -5.69 -7.21 -6.54
N LEU A 224 -4.88 -6.20 -6.24
CA LEU A 224 -4.75 -4.96 -7.03
C LEU A 224 -3.37 -4.90 -7.66
N ASP A 225 -3.29 -4.78 -8.99
CA ASP A 225 -2.06 -4.69 -9.76
C ASP A 225 -1.94 -3.31 -10.41
N GLY A 226 -0.85 -2.56 -10.17
CA GLY A 226 -0.72 -1.19 -10.69
C GLY A 226 0.70 -0.64 -10.61
N GLN A 227 0.86 0.66 -10.85
CA GLN A 227 2.15 1.34 -10.74
C GLN A 227 2.38 1.87 -9.32
N TRP A 228 3.64 1.90 -8.90
CA TRP A 228 4.08 2.62 -7.72
C TRP A 228 3.98 4.14 -7.91
N PHE A 229 4.45 4.91 -6.94
CA PHE A 229 4.44 6.37 -6.98
C PHE A 229 5.43 6.95 -8.00
N ASP A 230 6.44 6.20 -8.41
CA ASP A 230 7.37 6.62 -9.46
C ASP A 230 6.74 6.60 -10.87
N SER A 231 7.31 7.39 -11.78
CA SER A 231 6.91 7.37 -13.21
C SER A 231 7.63 6.28 -14.00
N SER A 232 8.56 5.57 -13.36
CA SER A 232 9.51 4.64 -13.97
C SER A 232 9.27 3.20 -13.50
N SER A 233 8.47 2.45 -14.26
CA SER A 233 8.52 0.98 -14.34
C SER A 233 8.32 0.14 -13.07
N SER A 234 8.21 0.69 -11.86
CA SER A 234 7.95 -0.08 -10.64
C SER A 234 6.46 -0.38 -10.55
N CYS A 235 6.09 -1.64 -10.74
CA CYS A 235 4.69 -2.07 -10.60
C CYS A 235 4.53 -2.85 -9.30
N VAL A 236 3.35 -2.76 -8.68
CA VAL A 236 3.08 -3.31 -7.34
C VAL A 236 1.82 -4.14 -7.35
N LYS A 237 1.75 -5.08 -6.41
CA LYS A 237 0.58 -5.92 -6.21
C LYS A 237 0.15 -5.95 -4.74
N PHE A 238 -1.08 -5.55 -4.47
CA PHE A 238 -1.72 -5.64 -3.16
C PHE A 238 -2.65 -6.84 -3.07
N TYR A 239 -2.87 -7.37 -1.87
CA TYR A 239 -3.81 -8.46 -1.61
C TYR A 239 -4.83 -8.06 -0.55
N LEU A 240 -6.11 -8.35 -0.79
CA LEU A 240 -7.15 -8.07 0.19
C LEU A 240 -7.05 -9.05 1.36
N SER A 241 -7.06 -8.53 2.59
CA SER A 241 -7.19 -9.30 3.82
C SER A 241 -8.57 -9.94 3.87
N ILE A 242 -8.59 -11.27 3.91
CA ILE A 242 -9.82 -12.02 4.13
C ILE A 242 -9.76 -12.46 5.59
N GLU A 243 -10.41 -11.69 6.46
CA GLU A 243 -10.71 -12.15 7.83
C GLU A 243 -11.83 -13.20 7.86
#